data_AF-A0A956I533-F1
#
_entry.id   AF-A0A956I533-F1
#
_cell.length_a   1.000
_cell.length_b   1.000
_cell.length_c   1.000
_cell.angle_alpha   90.00
_cell.angle_beta   90.00
_cell.angle_gamma   90.00
#
_symmetry.space_group_name_H-M   'P 1'
#
loop_
_entity.id
_entity.type
_entity.pdbx_description
1 polymer ?
#
loop_
_entity_poly.entity_id
_entity_poly.type
_entity_poly.pdbx_seq_one_letter_code
_entity_poly.pdbx_strand_id
1 'polypeptide(L)'
;MRSKLSLCAAWAAPVLLCACSAGPPHARGTDASALPIDASGVEPPDAGAPVFTDAGPTPDAEPPAEDVVVYAHSADTLYAFSPETRRVTTIGRFLDASGAPAPTMLDLAVDAAGTIYTSSAQALHRVDPTTARTTFVAALELDEGEELYALSFVPPGVLDPSAEVMIGASSAGVLYRVEPTSGAVVAIGAYPDGWASSGDIVSVVGVGTFATLTREDHDSDVVAALDLDSSGRATVRVLGECGHLELFGLGYWGHSLYGFTSAGELLEIDRTTGAATVVSTSTGASEFYGAGVTTRAPVLI
;
A
#
# COMPACT_ATOMS: atom_id res chain seq x y z
N MET A 1 -32.79 34.35 -18.37
CA MET A 1 -33.03 35.49 -17.45
C MET A 1 -34.26 35.19 -16.59
N ARG A 2 -34.18 35.45 -15.27
CA ARG A 2 -35.11 35.08 -14.15
C ARG A 2 -34.83 33.68 -13.61
N SER A 3 -33.90 33.46 -12.67
CA SER A 3 -33.81 33.89 -11.26
C SER A 3 -34.98 33.41 -10.38
N LYS A 4 -34.69 32.45 -9.50
CA LYS A 4 -35.34 32.29 -8.19
C LYS A 4 -34.29 31.84 -7.17
N LEU A 5 -33.93 32.79 -6.31
CA LEU A 5 -33.29 32.55 -5.02
C LEU A 5 -34.27 31.78 -4.10
N SER A 6 -33.76 30.93 -3.22
CA SER A 6 -34.42 30.64 -1.95
C SER A 6 -33.40 30.57 -0.82
N LEU A 7 -33.79 31.19 0.29
CA LEU A 7 -33.06 31.54 1.50
C LEU A 7 -32.72 30.35 2.41
N CYS A 8 -31.53 30.45 3.03
CA CYS A 8 -31.20 30.29 4.45
C CYS A 8 -32.12 29.47 5.40
N ALA A 9 -31.51 28.52 6.10
CA ALA A 9 -31.69 28.35 7.54
C ALA A 9 -30.41 27.78 8.18
N ALA A 10 -29.72 28.62 8.95
CA ALA A 10 -28.62 28.25 9.83
C ALA A 10 -29.19 27.77 11.17
N TRP A 11 -28.68 26.66 11.70
CA TRP A 11 -28.90 26.23 13.09
C TRP A 11 -27.56 26.07 13.81
N ALA A 12 -27.45 26.75 14.93
CA ALA A 12 -26.31 26.80 15.82
C ALA A 12 -26.35 25.66 16.86
N ALA A 13 -25.16 25.32 17.35
CA ALA A 13 -24.79 24.24 18.26
C ALA A 13 -25.50 24.22 19.64
N PRO A 14 -25.26 23.15 20.41
CA PRO A 14 -24.51 23.38 21.64
C PRO A 14 -23.33 22.42 21.86
N VAL A 15 -22.29 23.01 22.42
CA VAL A 15 -21.11 22.41 23.05
C VAL A 15 -21.53 21.64 24.31
N LEU A 16 -21.01 20.41 24.48
CA LEU A 16 -20.97 19.73 25.78
C LEU A 16 -19.50 19.54 26.21
N LEU A 17 -19.19 20.06 27.39
CA LEU A 17 -17.93 19.93 28.13
C LEU A 17 -18.14 18.98 29.33
N CYS A 18 -17.01 18.49 29.87
CA CYS A 18 -16.79 17.75 31.13
C CYS A 18 -16.98 16.21 31.05
N ALA A 19 -16.17 15.36 31.69
CA ALA A 19 -15.30 15.55 32.85
C ALA A 19 -14.16 14.51 32.92
N CYS A 20 -13.05 14.91 33.55
CA CYS A 20 -11.98 14.03 34.02
C CYS A 20 -12.44 13.20 35.23
N SER A 21 -11.98 11.95 35.34
CA SER A 21 -12.07 11.14 36.55
C SER A 21 -10.70 10.55 36.88
N ALA A 22 -10.09 11.06 37.95
CA ALA A 22 -8.94 10.49 38.63
C ALA A 22 -9.42 9.55 39.76
N GLY A 23 -8.77 8.39 39.90
CA GLY A 23 -8.99 7.43 40.98
C GLY A 23 -7.66 6.85 41.50
N PRO A 24 -7.64 6.28 42.72
CA PRO A 24 -6.70 6.62 43.81
C PRO A 24 -5.46 5.70 43.93
N PRO A 25 -4.49 6.03 44.82
CA PRO A 25 -3.23 5.31 44.94
C PRO A 25 -3.36 4.06 45.82
N HIS A 26 -2.70 2.96 45.43
CA HIS A 26 -2.55 1.81 46.30
C HIS A 26 -1.30 1.93 47.18
N ALA A 27 -1.55 1.85 48.48
CA ALA A 27 -0.59 1.94 49.57
C ALA A 27 0.10 0.59 49.87
N ARG A 28 1.33 0.76 50.38
CA ARG A 28 2.22 -0.12 51.17
C ARG A 28 1.58 -1.32 51.92
N GLY A 29 2.34 -2.43 51.91
CA GLY A 29 2.62 -3.28 53.07
C GLY A 29 4.06 -3.81 52.92
N THR A 30 5.05 -3.37 53.71
CA THR A 30 5.49 -3.78 55.06
C THR A 30 5.97 -5.23 55.20
N ASP A 31 7.26 -5.32 55.56
CA ASP A 31 7.93 -6.28 56.43
C ASP A 31 7.85 -7.78 56.11
N ALA A 32 9.03 -8.41 56.01
CA ALA A 32 9.67 -8.93 57.21
C ALA A 32 10.99 -9.68 56.92
N SER A 33 11.97 -9.35 57.75
CA SER A 33 12.93 -10.29 58.37
C SER A 33 14.10 -10.81 57.55
N ALA A 34 15.21 -10.10 57.78
CA ALA A 34 16.57 -10.60 57.77
C ALA A 34 16.78 -11.86 58.63
N LEU A 35 17.75 -12.68 58.23
CA LEU A 35 18.64 -13.36 59.18
C LEU A 35 20.11 -13.09 58.81
N PRO A 36 20.99 -12.95 59.82
CA PRO A 36 22.39 -12.58 59.65
C PRO A 36 23.28 -13.83 59.60
N ILE A 37 24.37 -13.80 58.82
CA ILE A 37 25.59 -14.51 59.19
C ILE A 37 26.79 -13.58 58.96
N ASP A 38 27.56 -13.51 60.03
CA ASP A 38 28.70 -12.66 60.35
C ASP A 38 30.00 -13.09 59.63
N ALA A 39 30.83 -12.07 59.41
CA ALA A 39 32.29 -11.97 59.31
C ALA A 39 33.15 -13.27 59.39
N SER A 40 34.33 -13.39 58.80
CA SER A 40 35.31 -12.47 58.20
C SER A 40 36.48 -13.33 57.68
N GLY A 41 37.25 -12.82 56.70
CA GLY A 41 38.50 -13.47 56.28
C GLY A 41 39.20 -12.86 55.06
N VAL A 42 39.79 -11.68 55.26
CA VAL A 42 41.02 -11.08 54.66
C VAL A 42 41.63 -11.67 53.34
N GLU A 43 41.64 -10.82 52.29
CA GLU A 43 42.51 -10.56 51.09
C GLU A 43 43.82 -11.36 50.78
N PRO A 44 44.44 -11.33 49.55
CA PRO A 44 44.36 -10.32 48.45
C PRO A 44 44.24 -10.93 46.99
N PRO A 45 44.37 -10.15 45.88
CA PRO A 45 43.73 -10.44 44.58
C PRO A 45 44.53 -11.38 43.68
N ASP A 46 43.85 -12.24 42.93
CA ASP A 46 44.45 -12.90 41.77
C ASP A 46 43.63 -12.61 40.51
N ALA A 47 44.35 -12.10 39.51
CA ALA A 47 43.84 -11.67 38.23
C ALA A 47 43.51 -12.91 37.38
N GLY A 48 42.32 -13.47 37.59
CA GLY A 48 41.74 -14.52 36.76
C GLY A 48 40.86 -13.93 35.67
N ALA A 49 41.18 -14.27 34.43
CA ALA A 49 40.55 -13.85 33.18
C ALA A 49 39.00 -13.73 33.20
N PRO A 50 38.41 -12.86 32.36
CA PRO A 50 36.96 -12.80 32.22
C PRO A 50 36.43 -14.17 31.82
N VAL A 51 35.57 -14.73 32.65
CA VAL A 51 34.73 -15.88 32.30
C VAL A 51 33.78 -15.38 31.21
N PHE A 52 34.15 -15.64 29.96
CA PHE A 52 33.22 -15.60 28.85
C PHE A 52 32.14 -16.63 29.16
N THR A 53 30.98 -16.18 29.63
CA THR A 53 29.77 -16.96 29.50
C THR A 53 29.55 -17.11 28.00
N ASP A 54 29.81 -18.31 27.51
CA ASP A 54 29.40 -18.81 26.21
C ASP A 54 27.90 -18.57 26.05
N ALA A 55 27.56 -17.41 25.52
CA ALA A 55 26.27 -17.18 24.92
C ALA A 55 26.27 -18.04 23.66
N GLY A 56 25.85 -19.29 23.83
CA GLY A 56 25.58 -20.19 22.73
C GLY A 56 24.68 -19.49 21.70
N PRO A 57 24.66 -19.99 20.45
CA PRO A 57 23.95 -19.33 19.36
C PRO A 57 22.53 -19.03 19.80
N THR A 58 22.17 -17.75 19.87
CA THR A 58 20.78 -17.32 20.02
C THR A 58 20.00 -17.93 18.86
N PRO A 59 19.01 -18.80 19.10
CA PRO A 59 18.02 -19.11 18.09
C PRO A 59 17.18 -17.84 17.87
N ASP A 60 16.82 -17.60 16.62
CA ASP A 60 15.80 -16.64 16.19
C ASP A 60 16.24 -15.16 16.16
N ALA A 61 17.15 -14.85 15.24
CA ALA A 61 16.92 -13.68 14.42
C ALA A 61 16.11 -14.16 13.21
N GLU A 62 14.81 -13.88 13.19
CA GLU A 62 14.09 -13.75 11.92
C GLU A 62 14.97 -12.90 10.99
N PRO A 63 15.18 -13.30 9.72
CA PRO A 63 15.81 -12.39 8.77
C PRO A 63 15.05 -11.06 8.85
N PRO A 64 15.74 -9.91 8.93
CA PRO A 64 15.05 -8.63 9.01
C PRO A 64 14.06 -8.61 7.86
N ALA A 65 12.79 -8.28 8.14
CA ALA A 65 11.77 -8.15 7.12
C ALA A 65 12.33 -7.25 6.03
N GLU A 66 12.80 -7.83 4.93
CA GLU A 66 13.62 -7.13 3.97
C GLU A 66 12.82 -5.92 3.46
N ASP A 67 13.41 -4.73 3.59
CA ASP A 67 12.85 -3.40 3.35
C ASP A 67 11.77 -3.44 2.28
N VAL A 68 10.50 -3.34 2.66
CA VAL A 68 9.40 -3.54 1.71
C VAL A 68 9.35 -2.34 0.79
N VAL A 69 9.73 -2.55 -0.46
CA VAL A 69 9.76 -1.49 -1.46
C VAL A 69 8.45 -1.51 -2.23
N VAL A 70 7.50 -0.67 -1.82
CA VAL A 70 6.39 -0.33 -2.73
C VAL A 70 7.03 0.35 -3.93
N TYR A 71 6.72 -0.13 -5.13
CA TYR A 71 7.14 0.55 -6.35
C TYR A 71 6.07 1.57 -6.71
N ALA A 72 6.49 2.77 -7.07
CA ALA A 72 5.63 3.80 -7.61
C ALA A 72 6.20 4.25 -8.96
N HIS A 73 5.39 4.84 -9.81
CA HIS A 73 5.90 5.34 -11.08
C HIS A 73 5.22 6.63 -11.52
N SER A 74 5.91 7.38 -12.37
CA SER A 74 5.31 8.38 -13.26
C SER A 74 5.14 7.76 -14.65
N ALA A 75 4.73 8.57 -15.63
CA ALA A 75 4.64 8.16 -17.04
C ALA A 75 5.90 7.43 -17.57
N ASP A 76 7.09 7.81 -17.09
CA ASP A 76 8.37 7.38 -17.67
C ASP A 76 9.45 6.97 -16.66
N THR A 77 9.15 6.97 -15.36
CA THR A 77 10.16 6.79 -14.30
C THR A 77 9.65 5.86 -13.22
N LEU A 78 10.51 4.90 -12.81
CA LEU A 78 10.28 4.02 -11.68
C LEU A 78 10.88 4.60 -10.39
N TYR A 79 10.13 4.49 -9.31
CA TYR A 79 10.53 4.87 -7.96
C TYR A 79 10.35 3.69 -6.99
N ALA A 80 11.13 3.72 -5.92
CA ALA A 80 11.06 2.83 -4.78
C ALA A 80 10.64 3.63 -3.55
N PHE A 81 9.64 3.16 -2.81
CA PHE A 81 9.25 3.72 -1.52
C PHE A 81 9.62 2.77 -0.38
N SER A 82 10.40 3.28 0.58
CA SER A 82 10.71 2.58 1.83
C SER A 82 9.77 3.09 2.94
N PRO A 83 8.87 2.25 3.49
CA PRO A 83 7.96 2.62 4.57
C PRO A 83 8.69 2.82 5.91
N GLU A 84 9.82 2.14 6.12
CA GLU A 84 10.65 2.33 7.31
C GLU A 84 11.25 3.75 7.35
N THR A 85 11.86 4.18 6.25
CA THR A 85 12.50 5.50 6.16
C THR A 85 11.54 6.59 5.71
N ARG A 86 10.32 6.22 5.31
CA ARG A 86 9.29 7.07 4.71
C ARG A 86 9.82 7.88 3.52
N ARG A 87 10.67 7.28 2.70
CA ARG A 87 11.38 7.94 1.61
C ARG A 87 11.09 7.30 0.26
N VAL A 88 10.79 8.14 -0.72
CA VAL A 88 10.76 7.79 -2.14
C VAL A 88 12.14 8.02 -2.75
N THR A 89 12.62 7.05 -3.53
CA THR A 89 13.91 7.09 -4.22
C THR A 89 13.71 6.74 -5.68
N THR A 90 14.26 7.55 -6.59
CA THR A 90 14.25 7.25 -8.02
C THR A 90 15.13 6.04 -8.32
N ILE A 91 14.60 5.06 -9.04
CA ILE A 91 15.36 3.94 -9.59
C ILE A 91 15.92 4.34 -10.95
N GLY A 92 15.06 4.79 -11.86
CA GLY A 92 15.48 5.18 -13.20
C GLY A 92 14.31 5.38 -14.16
N ARG A 93 14.62 5.90 -15.35
CA ARG A 93 13.64 6.03 -16.43
C ARG A 93 13.34 4.66 -17.03
N PHE A 94 12.11 4.44 -17.45
CA PHE A 94 11.73 3.28 -18.23
C PHE A 94 12.40 3.33 -19.60
N LEU A 95 13.32 2.41 -19.81
CA LEU A 95 14.04 2.27 -21.07
C LEU A 95 13.86 0.85 -21.61
N ASP A 96 13.79 0.70 -22.93
CA ASP A 96 13.77 -0.60 -23.57
C ASP A 96 15.17 -1.28 -23.54
N ALA A 97 15.25 -2.47 -24.14
CA ALA A 97 16.49 -3.23 -24.25
C ALA A 97 17.57 -2.52 -25.08
N SER A 98 17.20 -1.60 -25.97
CA SER A 98 18.13 -0.86 -26.83
C SER A 98 18.74 0.37 -26.16
N GLY A 99 18.16 0.86 -25.06
CA GLY A 99 18.54 2.15 -24.49
C GLY A 99 17.53 3.26 -24.71
N ALA A 100 16.53 3.05 -25.57
CA ALA A 100 15.57 4.07 -25.93
C ALA A 100 14.47 4.21 -24.85
N PRO A 101 13.82 5.38 -24.74
CA PRO A 101 12.64 5.53 -23.89
C PRO A 101 11.59 4.47 -24.21
N ALA A 102 11.05 3.84 -23.17
CA ALA A 102 9.90 2.95 -23.29
C ALA A 102 8.61 3.77 -23.57
N PRO A 103 7.50 3.11 -23.97
CA PRO A 103 6.19 3.75 -23.99
C PRO A 103 5.80 4.35 -22.63
N THR A 104 4.84 5.27 -22.64
CA THR A 104 4.22 5.75 -21.41
C THR A 104 3.59 4.59 -20.64
N MET A 105 3.94 4.47 -19.37
CA MET A 105 3.37 3.49 -18.46
C MET A 105 2.13 4.06 -17.77
N LEU A 106 1.09 3.25 -17.67
CA LEU A 106 -0.21 3.61 -17.11
C LEU A 106 -0.38 3.08 -15.69
N ASP A 107 0.05 1.83 -15.44
CA ASP A 107 0.14 1.30 -14.08
C ASP A 107 1.19 0.17 -13.96
N LEU A 108 1.43 -0.34 -12.75
CA LEU A 108 2.27 -1.51 -12.48
C LEU A 108 1.69 -2.46 -11.43
N ALA A 109 2.08 -3.74 -11.47
CA ALA A 109 1.76 -4.73 -10.45
C ALA A 109 2.99 -5.55 -10.08
N VAL A 110 3.02 -6.07 -8.86
CA VAL A 110 4.13 -6.88 -8.35
C VAL A 110 3.60 -8.22 -7.85
N ASP A 111 4.12 -9.32 -8.39
CA ASP A 111 3.71 -10.66 -7.97
C ASP A 111 4.31 -11.06 -6.60
N ALA A 112 3.95 -12.23 -6.08
CA ALA A 112 4.50 -12.77 -4.83
C ALA A 112 6.02 -13.03 -4.87
N ALA A 113 6.61 -13.12 -6.07
CA ALA A 113 8.04 -13.32 -6.28
C ALA A 113 8.81 -11.99 -6.44
N GLY A 114 8.12 -10.85 -6.43
CA GLY A 114 8.71 -9.53 -6.62
C GLY A 114 8.93 -9.16 -8.09
N THR A 115 8.37 -9.90 -9.04
CA THR A 115 8.41 -9.52 -10.46
C THR A 115 7.49 -8.34 -10.70
N ILE A 116 8.04 -7.26 -11.26
CA ILE A 116 7.26 -6.09 -11.67
C ILE A 116 6.76 -6.28 -13.10
N TYR A 117 5.45 -6.13 -13.26
CA TYR A 117 4.77 -5.97 -14.53
C TYR A 117 4.22 -4.55 -14.63
N THR A 118 4.23 -3.96 -15.82
CA THR A 118 3.65 -2.63 -16.06
C THR A 118 2.88 -2.61 -17.37
N SER A 119 1.76 -1.90 -17.40
CA SER A 119 0.98 -1.65 -18.62
C SER A 119 1.41 -0.35 -19.27
N SER A 120 1.52 -0.37 -20.58
CA SER A 120 1.26 0.81 -21.41
C SER A 120 -0.17 0.71 -21.97
N ALA A 121 -0.58 1.67 -22.79
CA ALA A 121 -1.89 1.68 -23.44
C ALA A 121 -2.25 0.35 -24.16
N GLN A 122 -1.26 -0.36 -24.73
CA GLN A 122 -1.53 -1.53 -25.58
C GLN A 122 -0.64 -2.74 -25.29
N ALA A 123 0.21 -2.69 -24.27
CA ALA A 123 1.17 -3.76 -24.03
C ALA A 123 1.51 -3.93 -22.56
N LEU A 124 1.79 -5.18 -22.20
CA LEU A 124 2.35 -5.57 -20.91
C LEU A 124 3.87 -5.71 -21.03
N HIS A 125 4.58 -5.16 -20.05
CA HIS A 125 6.03 -5.18 -19.97
C HIS A 125 6.46 -5.73 -18.59
N ARG A 126 7.62 -6.39 -18.53
CA ARG A 126 8.32 -6.65 -17.27
C ARG A 126 9.35 -5.57 -17.02
N VAL A 127 9.56 -5.24 -15.75
CA VAL A 127 10.54 -4.22 -15.34
C VAL A 127 11.60 -4.82 -14.44
N ASP A 128 12.87 -4.50 -14.71
CA ASP A 128 13.96 -4.74 -13.78
C ASP A 128 13.89 -3.70 -12.64
N PRO A 129 13.64 -4.12 -11.38
CA PRO A 129 13.46 -3.21 -10.25
C PRO A 129 14.74 -2.43 -9.88
N THR A 130 15.89 -2.83 -10.40
CA THR A 130 17.20 -2.21 -10.10
C THR A 130 17.58 -1.16 -11.12
N THR A 131 17.14 -1.34 -12.38
CA THR A 131 17.60 -0.53 -13.51
C THR A 131 16.48 0.19 -14.26
N ALA A 132 15.22 -0.09 -13.92
CA ALA A 132 14.02 0.35 -14.64
C ALA A 132 13.98 -0.08 -16.12
N ARG A 133 14.77 -1.11 -16.50
CA ARG A 133 14.74 -1.66 -17.86
C ARG A 133 13.44 -2.41 -18.09
N THR A 134 12.76 -2.06 -19.17
CA THR A 134 11.51 -2.68 -19.59
C THR A 134 11.77 -3.73 -20.66
N THR A 135 11.09 -4.86 -20.53
CA THR A 135 11.07 -5.94 -21.53
C THR A 135 9.63 -6.17 -21.94
N PHE A 136 9.33 -6.00 -23.23
CA PHE A 136 8.00 -6.33 -23.77
C PHE A 136 7.66 -7.79 -23.47
N VAL A 137 6.43 -8.03 -23.02
CA VAL A 137 5.90 -9.37 -22.78
C VAL A 137 4.90 -9.73 -23.86
N ALA A 138 3.82 -8.96 -23.96
CA ALA A 138 2.73 -9.21 -24.87
C ALA A 138 1.92 -7.94 -25.15
N ALA A 139 1.21 -7.94 -26.27
CA ALA A 139 0.16 -6.94 -26.51
C ALA A 139 -1.04 -7.26 -25.61
N LEU A 140 -1.70 -6.22 -25.10
CA LEU A 140 -2.95 -6.37 -24.35
C LEU A 140 -4.12 -6.47 -25.35
N GLU A 141 -4.91 -7.55 -25.24
CA GLU A 141 -6.04 -7.82 -26.14
C GLU A 141 -7.31 -7.02 -25.77
N LEU A 142 -7.16 -5.71 -25.53
CA LEU A 142 -8.25 -4.82 -25.13
C LEU A 142 -9.06 -4.33 -26.33
N ASP A 143 -10.33 -3.95 -26.08
CA ASP A 143 -11.16 -3.26 -27.06
C ASP A 143 -10.58 -1.87 -27.40
N GLU A 144 -10.93 -1.32 -28.56
CA GLU A 144 -10.42 -0.03 -29.00
C GLU A 144 -10.78 1.10 -28.01
N GLY A 145 -9.76 1.78 -27.49
CA GLY A 145 -9.91 2.87 -26.53
C GLY A 145 -9.96 2.43 -25.07
N GLU A 146 -9.91 1.13 -24.79
CA GLU A 146 -9.76 0.62 -23.42
C GLU A 146 -8.30 0.50 -23.03
N GLU A 147 -8.01 0.91 -21.80
CA GLU A 147 -6.68 0.94 -21.19
C GLU A 147 -6.79 0.51 -19.72
N LEU A 148 -5.68 0.02 -19.14
CA LEU A 148 -5.63 -0.37 -17.73
C LEU A 148 -4.91 0.70 -16.92
N TYR A 149 -5.68 1.42 -16.09
CA TYR A 149 -5.24 2.46 -15.16
C TYR A 149 -5.12 1.95 -13.71
N ALA A 150 -5.42 0.67 -13.52
CA ALA A 150 -5.14 -0.08 -12.30
C ALA A 150 -4.55 -1.45 -12.68
N LEU A 151 -3.56 -1.95 -11.95
CA LEU A 151 -2.99 -3.29 -12.10
C LEU A 151 -2.64 -3.87 -10.74
N SER A 152 -3.04 -5.11 -10.49
CA SER A 152 -2.68 -5.80 -9.24
C SER A 152 -2.58 -7.29 -9.42
N PHE A 153 -1.80 -7.95 -8.57
CA PHE A 153 -1.94 -9.39 -8.37
C PHE A 153 -2.88 -9.62 -7.18
N VAL A 154 -3.87 -10.48 -7.40
CA VAL A 154 -4.74 -10.98 -6.34
C VAL A 154 -4.17 -12.32 -5.83
N PRO A 155 -4.01 -12.50 -4.50
CA PRO A 155 -3.46 -13.73 -3.95
C PRO A 155 -4.25 -15.00 -4.26
N PRO A 156 -3.62 -16.18 -4.16
CA PRO A 156 -4.33 -17.46 -4.23
C PRO A 156 -5.44 -17.55 -3.17
N GLY A 157 -6.53 -18.21 -3.54
CA GLY A 157 -7.71 -18.41 -2.71
C GLY A 157 -8.83 -17.38 -2.93
N VAL A 158 -8.60 -16.32 -3.72
CA VAL A 158 -9.62 -15.32 -4.06
C VAL A 158 -10.24 -15.62 -5.43
N LEU A 159 -9.47 -15.43 -6.51
CA LEU A 159 -9.93 -15.64 -7.89
C LEU A 159 -9.53 -17.01 -8.46
N ASP A 160 -8.37 -17.52 -8.04
CA ASP A 160 -7.91 -18.88 -8.32
C ASP A 160 -7.52 -19.55 -7.01
N PRO A 161 -7.89 -20.82 -6.76
CA PRO A 161 -7.61 -21.50 -5.50
C PRO A 161 -6.12 -21.73 -5.22
N SER A 162 -5.25 -21.65 -6.22
CA SER A 162 -3.86 -22.12 -6.15
C SER A 162 -2.81 -21.16 -6.72
N ALA A 163 -3.21 -20.17 -7.51
CA ALA A 163 -2.31 -19.23 -8.16
C ALA A 163 -2.71 -17.78 -7.88
N GLU A 164 -1.74 -16.87 -8.00
CA GLU A 164 -2.05 -15.45 -8.11
C GLU A 164 -2.74 -15.17 -9.44
N VAL A 165 -3.61 -14.17 -9.44
CA VAL A 165 -4.30 -13.71 -10.64
C VAL A 165 -4.01 -12.23 -10.84
N MET A 166 -3.40 -11.88 -11.97
CA MET A 166 -3.30 -10.47 -12.35
C MET A 166 -4.67 -9.96 -12.78
N ILE A 167 -5.04 -8.82 -12.22
CA ILE A 167 -6.21 -8.05 -12.63
C ILE A 167 -5.80 -6.65 -13.02
N GLY A 168 -6.65 -5.98 -13.80
CA GLY A 168 -6.57 -4.55 -13.98
C GLY A 168 -7.94 -3.90 -14.06
N ALA A 169 -7.99 -2.58 -13.96
CA ALA A 169 -9.21 -1.81 -14.13
C ALA A 169 -9.06 -0.74 -15.21
N SER A 170 -10.12 -0.52 -15.99
CA SER A 170 -10.23 0.67 -16.83
C SER A 170 -10.66 1.88 -16.02
N SER A 171 -10.56 3.07 -16.62
CA SER A 171 -11.02 4.32 -15.97
C SER A 171 -12.51 4.27 -15.65
N ALA A 172 -13.32 3.61 -16.48
CA ALA A 172 -14.74 3.39 -16.24
C ALA A 172 -15.04 2.35 -15.13
N GLY A 173 -14.01 1.73 -14.54
CA GLY A 173 -14.16 0.77 -13.46
C GLY A 173 -14.45 -0.66 -13.91
N VAL A 174 -14.28 -0.99 -15.20
CA VAL A 174 -14.39 -2.37 -15.68
C VAL A 174 -13.17 -3.15 -15.20
N LEU A 175 -13.40 -4.29 -14.55
CA LEU A 175 -12.36 -5.18 -14.05
C LEU A 175 -12.06 -6.26 -15.09
N TYR A 176 -10.77 -6.45 -15.34
CA TYR A 176 -10.24 -7.45 -16.25
C TYR A 176 -9.34 -8.42 -15.50
N ARG A 177 -9.42 -9.70 -15.85
CA ARG A 177 -8.33 -10.65 -15.62
C ARG A 177 -7.34 -10.51 -16.77
N VAL A 178 -6.05 -10.45 -16.44
CA VAL A 178 -4.95 -10.35 -17.42
C VAL A 178 -4.07 -11.59 -17.29
N GLU A 179 -3.77 -12.25 -18.41
CA GLU A 179 -2.79 -13.33 -18.45
C GLU A 179 -1.38 -12.74 -18.63
N PRO A 180 -0.52 -12.79 -17.59
CA PRO A 180 0.75 -12.07 -17.57
C PRO A 180 1.78 -12.59 -18.59
N THR A 181 1.54 -13.73 -19.24
CA THR A 181 2.43 -14.27 -20.28
C THR A 181 1.97 -13.92 -21.69
N SER A 182 0.66 -14.01 -21.96
CA SER A 182 0.12 -13.85 -23.32
C SER A 182 -0.51 -12.49 -23.56
N GLY A 183 -0.76 -11.69 -22.51
CA GLY A 183 -1.48 -10.42 -22.61
C GLY A 183 -2.98 -10.58 -22.92
N ALA A 184 -3.49 -11.81 -22.85
CA ALA A 184 -4.92 -12.07 -23.02
C ALA A 184 -5.68 -11.42 -21.86
N VAL A 185 -6.76 -10.70 -22.19
CA VAL A 185 -7.59 -9.99 -21.20
C VAL A 185 -9.03 -10.49 -21.29
N VAL A 186 -9.66 -10.65 -20.13
CA VAL A 186 -11.06 -11.07 -20.04
C VAL A 186 -11.75 -10.18 -19.03
N ALA A 187 -12.83 -9.51 -19.41
CA ALA A 187 -13.67 -8.77 -18.47
C ALA A 187 -14.30 -9.74 -17.46
N ILE A 188 -14.15 -9.45 -16.18
CA ILE A 188 -14.63 -10.29 -15.06
C ILE A 188 -15.67 -9.57 -14.19
N GLY A 189 -15.83 -8.26 -14.36
CA GLY A 189 -16.81 -7.48 -13.61
C GLY A 189 -16.61 -5.99 -13.81
N ALA A 190 -17.24 -5.22 -12.94
CA ALA A 190 -17.00 -3.79 -12.82
C ALA A 190 -17.26 -3.36 -11.37
N TYR A 191 -16.76 -2.20 -10.99
CA TYR A 191 -17.20 -1.56 -9.75
C TYR A 191 -18.71 -1.25 -9.85
N PRO A 192 -19.52 -1.57 -8.82
CA PRO A 192 -20.94 -1.30 -8.81
C PRO A 192 -21.24 0.19 -8.61
N ASP A 193 -22.52 0.56 -8.70
CA ASP A 193 -23.04 1.86 -8.25
C ASP A 193 -22.38 3.10 -8.88
N GLY A 194 -21.88 2.95 -10.12
CA GLY A 194 -21.29 4.04 -10.90
C GLY A 194 -19.90 4.48 -10.43
N TRP A 195 -19.23 3.68 -9.60
CA TRP A 195 -17.84 3.93 -9.23
C TRP A 195 -16.92 3.77 -10.44
N ALA A 196 -16.06 4.76 -10.64
CA ALA A 196 -14.94 4.71 -11.58
C ALA A 196 -13.64 4.41 -10.82
N SER A 197 -12.61 3.96 -11.54
CA SER A 197 -11.26 3.89 -10.97
C SER A 197 -10.73 5.31 -10.82
N SER A 198 -10.29 5.69 -9.62
CA SER A 198 -9.40 6.86 -9.52
C SER A 198 -7.99 6.45 -9.95
N GLY A 199 -7.53 5.31 -9.44
CA GLY A 199 -6.23 4.76 -9.76
C GLY A 199 -6.17 3.28 -9.40
N ASP A 200 -5.23 2.96 -8.52
CA ASP A 200 -4.68 1.63 -8.27
C ASP A 200 -5.57 0.68 -7.45
N ILE A 201 -5.22 -0.62 -7.53
CA ILE A 201 -5.73 -1.71 -6.71
C ILE A 201 -4.56 -2.38 -5.99
N VAL A 202 -4.68 -2.60 -4.68
CA VAL A 202 -3.70 -3.39 -3.91
C VAL A 202 -4.37 -4.59 -3.25
N SER A 203 -3.79 -5.78 -3.36
CA SER A 203 -4.28 -6.99 -2.70
C SER A 203 -3.18 -7.69 -1.93
N VAL A 204 -3.43 -7.96 -0.64
CA VAL A 204 -2.43 -8.55 0.27
C VAL A 204 -3.02 -9.74 1.00
N VAL A 205 -2.25 -10.83 1.03
CA VAL A 205 -2.61 -12.09 1.71
C VAL A 205 -3.00 -11.82 3.16
N GLY A 206 -4.18 -12.28 3.56
CA GLY A 206 -4.67 -12.14 4.94
C GLY A 206 -5.17 -10.74 5.32
N VAL A 207 -5.05 -9.75 4.44
CA VAL A 207 -5.50 -8.37 4.68
C VAL A 207 -6.73 -8.04 3.83
N GLY A 208 -6.71 -8.39 2.55
CA GLY A 208 -7.78 -8.12 1.60
C GLY A 208 -7.33 -7.27 0.42
N THR A 209 -8.31 -6.86 -0.40
CA THR A 209 -8.12 -6.02 -1.59
C THR A 209 -8.67 -4.63 -1.34
N PHE A 210 -7.93 -3.60 -1.73
CA PHE A 210 -8.32 -2.19 -1.62
C PHE A 210 -8.13 -1.51 -2.97
N ALA A 211 -8.92 -0.47 -3.22
CA ALA A 211 -8.80 0.35 -4.42
C ALA A 211 -9.09 1.82 -4.12
N THR A 212 -8.59 2.70 -4.98
CA THR A 212 -8.95 4.12 -4.99
C THR A 212 -10.01 4.36 -6.06
N LEU A 213 -11.17 4.88 -5.64
CA LEU A 213 -12.33 5.06 -6.50
C LEU A 213 -12.74 6.52 -6.55
N THR A 214 -13.40 6.90 -7.64
CA THR A 214 -13.93 8.25 -7.82
C THR A 214 -15.36 8.21 -8.34
N ARG A 215 -16.15 9.24 -8.00
CA ARG A 215 -17.53 9.43 -8.44
C ARG A 215 -17.94 10.90 -8.28
N GLU A 216 -18.80 11.38 -9.16
CA GLU A 216 -19.17 12.81 -9.26
C GLU A 216 -19.83 13.40 -8.00
N ASP A 217 -20.41 12.58 -7.13
CA ASP A 217 -21.06 12.99 -5.88
C ASP A 217 -20.13 13.03 -4.66
N HIS A 218 -18.82 12.84 -4.87
CA HIS A 218 -17.78 12.93 -3.84
C HIS A 218 -16.80 14.08 -4.14
N ASP A 219 -16.37 14.78 -3.08
CA ASP A 219 -15.48 15.93 -3.19
C ASP A 219 -13.98 15.53 -3.33
N SER A 220 -13.67 14.25 -3.08
CA SER A 220 -12.34 13.67 -3.20
C SER A 220 -12.42 12.19 -3.55
N ASP A 221 -11.30 11.57 -3.85
CA ASP A 221 -11.25 10.12 -4.03
C ASP A 221 -11.56 9.40 -2.73
N VAL A 222 -12.12 8.20 -2.87
CA VAL A 222 -12.41 7.32 -1.74
C VAL A 222 -11.48 6.13 -1.74
N VAL A 223 -11.18 5.65 -0.55
CA VAL A 223 -10.54 4.35 -0.36
C VAL A 223 -11.63 3.33 -0.09
N ALA A 224 -11.64 2.25 -0.84
CA ALA A 224 -12.62 1.19 -0.70
C ALA A 224 -11.95 -0.16 -0.44
N ALA A 225 -12.60 -1.00 0.36
CA ALA A 225 -12.32 -2.42 0.39
C ALA A 225 -13.15 -3.12 -0.69
N LEU A 226 -12.51 -3.98 -1.46
CA LEU A 226 -13.13 -4.82 -2.47
C LEU A 226 -13.30 -6.24 -1.95
N ASP A 227 -14.49 -6.79 -2.08
CA ASP A 227 -14.72 -8.22 -1.96
C ASP A 227 -14.94 -8.78 -3.37
N LEU A 228 -14.01 -9.62 -3.81
CA LEU A 228 -14.01 -10.26 -5.12
C LEU A 228 -14.46 -11.71 -4.93
N ASP A 229 -15.59 -12.08 -5.53
CA ASP A 229 -15.95 -13.49 -5.58
C ASP A 229 -15.12 -14.25 -6.64
N SER A 230 -15.18 -15.58 -6.63
CA SER A 230 -14.39 -16.42 -7.53
C SER A 230 -14.71 -16.24 -9.03
N SER A 231 -15.77 -15.49 -9.36
CA SER A 231 -16.09 -15.11 -10.75
C SER A 231 -15.52 -13.74 -11.14
N GLY A 232 -14.91 -13.02 -10.20
CA GLY A 232 -14.35 -11.68 -10.39
C GLY A 232 -15.36 -10.55 -10.23
N ARG A 233 -16.58 -10.85 -9.78
CA ARG A 233 -17.55 -9.81 -9.43
C ARG A 233 -17.11 -9.15 -8.12
N ALA A 234 -17.00 -7.83 -8.17
CA ALA A 234 -16.65 -7.01 -7.03
C ALA A 234 -17.90 -6.52 -6.29
N THR A 235 -17.84 -6.52 -4.97
CA THR A 235 -18.62 -5.59 -4.15
C THR A 235 -17.69 -4.54 -3.55
N VAL A 236 -18.17 -3.30 -3.48
CA VAL A 236 -17.42 -2.15 -2.98
C VAL A 236 -17.94 -1.76 -1.62
N ARG A 237 -17.05 -1.73 -0.63
CA ARG A 237 -17.30 -1.10 0.67
C ARG A 237 -16.40 0.13 0.81
N VAL A 238 -17.00 1.30 0.65
CA VAL A 238 -16.32 2.58 0.87
C VAL A 238 -15.92 2.68 2.34
N LEU A 239 -14.64 2.94 2.58
CA LEU A 239 -14.08 3.13 3.93
C LEU A 239 -14.17 4.60 4.34
N GLY A 240 -13.88 5.49 3.39
CA GLY A 240 -14.07 6.93 3.52
C GLY A 240 -13.36 7.70 2.42
N GLU A 241 -13.61 9.00 2.40
CA GLU A 241 -12.91 9.97 1.56
C GLU A 241 -11.48 10.18 2.08
N CYS A 242 -10.51 10.15 1.16
CA CYS A 242 -9.11 10.38 1.51
C CYS A 242 -8.78 11.87 1.64
N GLY A 243 -9.65 12.74 1.09
CA GLY A 243 -9.50 14.19 1.09
C GLY A 243 -8.59 14.71 -0.03
N HIS A 244 -8.14 13.86 -0.94
CA HIS A 244 -7.31 14.21 -2.10
C HIS A 244 -7.95 13.68 -3.39
N LEU A 245 -7.73 14.37 -4.50
CA LEU A 245 -8.11 13.91 -5.82
C LEU A 245 -6.90 13.26 -6.49
N GLU A 246 -7.16 12.45 -7.51
CA GLU A 246 -6.12 11.87 -8.37
C GLU A 246 -5.11 11.05 -7.56
N LEU A 247 -5.63 10.25 -6.63
CA LEU A 247 -4.89 9.25 -5.86
C LEU A 247 -4.62 8.02 -6.75
N PHE A 248 -3.64 8.18 -7.63
CA PHE A 248 -3.38 7.25 -8.71
C PHE A 248 -2.62 5.98 -8.30
N GLY A 249 -1.74 6.05 -7.29
CA GLY A 249 -1.01 4.87 -6.79
C GLY A 249 -1.42 4.46 -5.37
N LEU A 250 -1.45 3.14 -5.11
CA LEU A 250 -1.77 2.57 -3.80
C LEU A 250 -0.85 1.40 -3.44
N GLY A 251 -0.10 1.55 -2.35
CA GLY A 251 0.71 0.50 -1.75
C GLY A 251 0.19 0.05 -0.39
N TYR A 252 0.75 -1.03 0.14
CA TYR A 252 0.48 -1.51 1.49
C TYR A 252 1.77 -1.85 2.23
N TRP A 253 1.84 -1.46 3.50
CA TRP A 253 2.86 -1.98 4.41
C TRP A 253 2.41 -1.92 5.87
N GLY A 254 2.66 -3.00 6.60
CA GLY A 254 2.46 -3.09 8.03
C GLY A 254 0.98 -3.05 8.42
N HIS A 255 0.45 -1.86 8.64
CA HIS A 255 -0.96 -1.63 8.98
C HIS A 255 -1.63 -0.56 8.11
N SER A 256 -0.84 0.13 7.29
CA SER A 256 -1.26 1.31 6.54
C SER A 256 -1.31 1.03 5.05
N LEU A 257 -2.19 1.74 4.37
CA LEU A 257 -2.08 1.97 2.94
C LEU A 257 -1.18 3.18 2.70
N TYR A 258 -0.46 3.20 1.58
CA TYR A 258 0.36 4.33 1.17
C TYR A 258 -0.10 4.83 -0.18
N GLY A 259 -0.45 6.11 -0.25
CA GLY A 259 -1.02 6.75 -1.41
C GLY A 259 -0.01 7.58 -2.20
N PHE A 260 -0.09 7.58 -3.52
CA PHE A 260 0.75 8.37 -4.41
C PHE A 260 -0.13 9.20 -5.35
N THR A 261 -0.03 10.53 -5.27
CA THR A 261 -0.93 11.44 -5.99
C THR A 261 -0.33 11.95 -7.30
N SER A 262 -1.18 12.41 -8.20
CA SER A 262 -0.77 13.17 -9.40
C SER A 262 0.03 14.44 -9.07
N ALA A 263 -0.09 14.97 -7.85
CA ALA A 263 0.68 16.12 -7.37
C ALA A 263 2.09 15.75 -6.85
N GLY A 264 2.48 14.47 -6.94
CA GLY A 264 3.79 13.99 -6.47
C GLY A 264 3.87 13.82 -4.96
N GLU A 265 2.73 13.76 -4.27
CA GLU A 265 2.67 13.62 -2.81
C GLU A 265 2.64 12.14 -2.40
N LEU A 266 3.23 11.85 -1.24
CA LEU A 266 3.14 10.57 -0.55
C LEU A 266 2.20 10.73 0.65
N LEU A 267 1.21 9.84 0.74
CA LEU A 267 0.23 9.79 1.81
C LEU A 267 0.36 8.51 2.61
N GLU A 268 0.01 8.56 3.90
CA GLU A 268 -0.27 7.42 4.74
C GLU A 268 -1.78 7.40 5.02
N ILE A 269 -2.42 6.28 4.72
CA ILE A 269 -3.87 6.13 4.68
C ILE A 269 -4.29 5.07 5.70
N ASP A 270 -5.24 5.44 6.56
CA ASP A 270 -5.89 4.51 7.48
C ASP A 270 -6.84 3.59 6.69
N ARG A 271 -6.49 2.30 6.61
CA ARG A 271 -7.27 1.29 5.87
C ARG A 271 -8.63 0.92 6.48
N THR A 272 -9.01 1.52 7.60
CA THR A 272 -10.31 1.32 8.25
C THR A 272 -11.25 2.49 8.02
N THR A 273 -10.71 3.71 7.92
CA THR A 273 -11.49 4.94 7.75
C THR A 273 -11.31 5.61 6.39
N GLY A 274 -10.31 5.20 5.61
CA GLY A 274 -9.93 5.84 4.35
C GLY A 274 -9.22 7.19 4.51
N ALA A 275 -9.09 7.72 5.73
CA ALA A 275 -8.50 9.03 5.98
C ALA A 275 -7.00 9.04 5.64
N ALA A 276 -6.56 10.02 4.87
CA ALA A 276 -5.16 10.20 4.50
C ALA A 276 -4.46 11.28 5.33
N THR A 277 -3.16 11.08 5.54
CA THR A 277 -2.25 12.09 6.09
C THR A 277 -1.05 12.24 5.16
N VAL A 278 -0.66 13.48 4.89
CA VAL A 278 0.50 13.75 4.03
C VAL A 278 1.78 13.37 4.78
N VAL A 279 2.53 12.43 4.23
CA VAL A 279 3.84 12.01 4.74
C VAL A 279 4.93 12.89 4.15
N SER A 280 4.86 13.16 2.84
CA SER A 280 5.85 13.99 2.14
C SER A 280 5.26 14.64 0.89
N THR A 281 5.56 15.92 0.70
CA THR A 281 5.35 16.66 -0.55
C THR A 281 6.65 16.83 -1.35
N SER A 282 7.74 16.21 -0.89
CA SER A 282 9.08 16.34 -1.46
C SER A 282 9.64 14.96 -1.80
N THR A 283 8.86 14.18 -2.55
CA THR A 283 9.21 12.81 -2.97
C THR A 283 10.28 12.78 -4.05
N GLY A 284 10.48 13.90 -4.75
CA GLY A 284 11.35 14.01 -5.93
C GLY A 284 10.65 13.68 -7.25
N ALA A 285 9.40 13.18 -7.20
CA ALA A 285 8.52 13.07 -8.36
C ALA A 285 7.65 14.32 -8.46
N SER A 286 7.37 14.78 -9.69
CA SER A 286 6.35 15.82 -9.92
C SER A 286 4.94 15.27 -9.97
N GLU A 287 4.80 13.99 -10.31
CA GLU A 287 3.54 13.28 -10.46
C GLU A 287 3.76 11.77 -10.29
N PHE A 288 2.74 11.08 -9.80
CA PHE A 288 2.65 9.62 -9.83
C PHE A 288 1.43 9.19 -10.64
N TYR A 289 1.56 8.07 -11.35
CA TYR A 289 0.54 7.50 -12.23
C TYR A 289 0.00 6.17 -11.69
N GLY A 290 0.71 5.54 -10.76
CA GLY A 290 0.37 4.23 -10.24
C GLY A 290 1.43 3.72 -9.27
N ALA A 291 1.12 2.62 -8.59
CA ALA A 291 2.03 1.96 -7.68
C ALA A 291 1.80 0.45 -7.67
N GLY A 292 2.57 -0.27 -6.86
CA GLY A 292 2.34 -1.69 -6.69
C GLY A 292 3.26 -2.28 -5.63
N VAL A 293 2.74 -3.30 -4.98
CA VAL A 293 3.42 -4.03 -3.93
C VAL A 293 3.09 -5.51 -4.07
N THR A 294 4.02 -6.35 -3.64
CA THR A 294 3.82 -7.80 -3.63
C THR A 294 2.62 -8.20 -2.77
N THR A 295 1.92 -9.26 -3.16
CA THR A 295 0.82 -9.83 -2.38
C THR A 295 1.23 -10.36 -1.01
N ARG A 296 2.53 -10.51 -0.76
CA ARG A 296 3.12 -10.96 0.50
C ARG A 296 3.73 -9.83 1.33
N ALA A 297 3.26 -8.60 1.11
CA ALA A 297 3.69 -7.45 1.88
C ALA A 297 3.56 -7.73 3.40
N PRO A 298 4.59 -7.37 4.21
CA PRO A 298 4.56 -7.51 5.65
C PRO A 298 3.34 -6.90 6.31
N VAL A 299 2.80 -7.65 7.26
CA VAL A 299 1.65 -7.29 8.08
C VAL A 299 2.13 -7.22 9.53
N LEU A 300 1.94 -6.06 10.17
CA LEU A 300 2.22 -5.89 11.59
C LEU A 300 0.93 -6.12 12.37
N ILE A 301 0.92 -7.17 13.20
CA ILE A 301 -0.21 -7.59 14.05
C ILE A 301 -0.24 -6.86 15.39
#